data_AF-A0A1F9BZK3-F1
#
_entry.id   AF-A0A1F9BZK3-F1
#
_cell.length_a   1.000
_cell.length_b   1.000
_cell.length_c   1.000
_cell.angle_alpha   90.00
_cell.angle_beta   90.00
_cell.angle_gamma   90.00
#
_symmetry.space_group_name_H-M   'P 1'
#
loop_
_entity.id
_entity.type
_entity.pdbx_description
1 polymer ?
#
loop_
_entity_poly.entity_id
_entity_poly.type
_entity_poly.pdbx_seq_one_letter_code
_entity_poly.pdbx_strand_id
1 'polypeptide(L)' 'MEEKKRFKVKTFTTELRIFKTIKELKGLDEEVNHFIAKNRVKKVISVSDTTTTDDTGATIGMIRVLTYET' A
#
# COMPACT_ATOMS: atom_id res chain seq x y z
N MET A 1 -5.19 -5.31 -32.92
CA MET A 1 -6.22 -5.33 -31.87
C MET A 1 -5.54 -4.94 -30.58
N GLU A 2 -6.02 -3.89 -29.90
CA GLU A 2 -5.40 -3.39 -28.67
C GLU A 2 -5.78 -4.32 -27.51
N GLU A 3 -4.77 -4.85 -26.81
CA GLU A 3 -4.96 -5.78 -25.70
C GLU A 3 -5.65 -5.04 -24.54
N LYS A 4 -6.82 -5.52 -24.10
CA LYS A 4 -7.64 -4.84 -23.10
C LYS A 4 -6.94 -4.89 -21.73
N LYS A 5 -6.25 -3.81 -21.35
CA LYS A 5 -5.53 -3.71 -20.08
C LYS A 5 -6.47 -3.92 -18.90
N ARG A 6 -6.15 -4.88 -18.02
CA ARG A 6 -6.93 -5.18 -16.83
C ARG A 6 -6.28 -4.50 -15.62
N PHE A 7 -6.89 -3.40 -15.18
CA PHE A 7 -6.48 -2.71 -13.95
C PHE A 7 -7.11 -3.35 -12.72
N LYS A 8 -6.35 -3.40 -11.63
CA LYS A 8 -6.77 -3.87 -10.31
C LYS A 8 -6.28 -2.93 -9.23
N VAL A 9 -6.94 -2.99 -8.08
CA VAL A 9 -6.60 -2.20 -6.90
C VAL A 9 -6.38 -3.15 -5.73
N LYS A 10 -5.31 -2.93 -4.97
CA LYS A 10 -5.01 -3.64 -3.72
C LYS A 10 -4.75 -2.62 -2.62
N THR A 11 -5.43 -2.79 -1.49
CA THR A 11 -5.24 -1.97 -0.29
C THR A 11 -4.42 -2.73 0.74
N PHE A 12 -3.53 -2.01 1.42
CA PHE A 12 -2.71 -2.44 2.54
C PHE A 12 -2.96 -1.50 3.71
N THR A 13 -2.86 -2.02 4.93
CA THR A 13 -3.11 -1.27 6.16
C THR A 13 -2.04 -1.63 7.18
N THR A 14 -1.47 -0.63 7.85
CA THR A 14 -0.51 -0.85 8.93
C THR A 14 -0.80 0.09 10.10
N GLU A 15 -0.60 -0.39 11.32
CA GLU A 15 -0.67 0.42 12.53
C GLU A 15 0.63 1.23 12.68
N LEU A 16 0.52 2.47 13.15
CA LEU A 16 1.67 3.32 13.43
C LEU A 16 1.80 3.53 14.94
N ARG A 17 2.73 2.78 15.54
CA ARG A 17 3.00 2.83 16.98
C ARG A 17 4.05 3.87 17.32
N ILE A 18 3.88 4.54 18.46
CA ILE A 18 4.83 5.53 18.98
C ILE A 18 6.24 4.92 19.05
N PHE A 19 7.23 5.66 18.53
CA PHE A 19 8.64 5.25 18.42
C PHE A 19 8.91 3.98 17.58
N LYS A 20 7.92 3.47 16.83
CA LYS A 20 8.11 2.33 15.91
C LYS A 20 7.78 2.65 14.46
N THR A 21 7.28 3.86 14.15
CA THR A 21 6.82 4.28 12.83
C THR A 21 7.75 3.85 11.68
N ILE A 22 9.06 4.12 11.76
CA ILE A 22 10.00 3.74 10.69
C ILE A 22 10.02 2.22 10.43
N LYS A 23 9.92 1.40 11.48
CA LYS A 23 9.85 -0.06 11.33
C LYS A 23 8.56 -0.48 10.64
N GLU A 24 7.42 0.12 11.01
CA GLU A 24 6.13 -0.22 10.42
C GLU A 24 6.04 0.22 8.96
N LEU A 25 6.60 1.39 8.62
CA LEU A 25 6.67 1.86 7.24
C LEU A 25 7.56 0.94 6.37
N LYS A 26 8.72 0.51 6.89
CA LYS A 26 9.56 -0.48 6.22
C LYS A 26 8.86 -1.82 6.03
N GLY A 27 8.14 -2.29 7.05
CA GLY A 27 7.37 -3.54 6.95
C GLY A 27 6.26 -3.44 5.89
N LEU A 28 5.57 -2.30 5.81
CA LEU A 28 4.58 -2.05 4.75
C LEU A 28 5.23 -2.04 3.36
N ASP A 29 6.38 -1.39 3.20
CA ASP A 29 7.13 -1.40 1.94
C ASP A 29 7.52 -2.82 1.53
N GLU A 30 8.01 -3.62 2.47
CA GLU A 30 8.36 -5.02 2.23
C GLU A 30 7.13 -5.85 1.81
N GLU A 31 5.98 -5.66 2.46
CA GLU A 31 4.73 -6.36 2.12
C GLU A 31 4.25 -6.00 0.70
N VAL A 32 4.26 -4.71 0.36
CA VAL A 32 3.87 -4.24 -0.98
C VAL A 32 4.80 -4.81 -2.05
N ASN A 33 6.11 -4.78 -1.81
CA ASN A 33 7.10 -5.33 -2.75
C ASN A 33 6.94 -6.85 -2.89
N HIS A 34 6.70 -7.56 -1.80
CA HIS A 34 6.41 -9.00 -1.84
C HIS A 34 5.15 -9.29 -2.66
N PHE A 35 4.08 -8.50 -2.49
CA PHE A 35 2.86 -8.62 -3.28
C PHE A 35 3.12 -8.42 -4.78
N ILE A 36 3.86 -7.37 -5.15
CA ILE A 36 4.20 -7.06 -6.55
C ILE A 36 4.95 -8.24 -7.20
N ALA A 37 5.98 -8.75 -6.51
CA ALA A 37 6.78 -9.86 -7.00
C ALA A 37 5.97 -11.17 -7.09
N LYS A 38 5.25 -11.53 -6.03
CA LYS A 38 4.46 -12.76 -5.95
C LYS A 38 3.36 -12.84 -7.00
N ASN A 39 2.72 -11.71 -7.30
CA ASN A 39 1.61 -11.65 -8.26
C ASN A 39 2.06 -11.33 -9.69
N ARG A 40 3.37 -11.18 -9.94
CA ARG A 40 3.92 -10.82 -11.25
C ARG A 40 3.23 -9.59 -11.85
N VAL A 41 3.05 -8.56 -11.03
CA VAL A 41 2.43 -7.30 -11.45
C VAL A 41 3.20 -6.76 -12.65
N LYS A 42 2.52 -6.55 -13.78
CA LYS A 42 3.16 -6.10 -15.03
C LYS A 42 3.61 -4.64 -14.94
N LYS A 43 2.75 -3.81 -14.35
CA LYS A 43 3.00 -2.37 -14.22
C LYS A 43 2.28 -1.81 -13.00
N VAL A 44 3.02 -1.07 -12.18
CA VAL A 44 2.41 -0.21 -11.14
C VAL A 44 1.95 1.08 -11.80
N ILE A 45 0.67 1.41 -11.61
CA ILE A 45 0.05 2.62 -12.17
C ILE A 45 0.10 3.76 -11.17
N SER A 46 -0.24 3.49 -9.91
CA SER A 46 -0.17 4.48 -8.83
C SER A 46 -0.03 3.82 -7.46
N VAL A 47 0.54 4.58 -6.54
CA VAL A 47 0.57 4.31 -5.10
C VAL A 47 0.04 5.56 -4.40
N SER A 48 -0.90 5.41 -3.47
CA SER A 48 -1.47 6.51 -2.70
C SER A 48 -1.61 6.12 -1.24
N ASP A 49 -1.20 7.03 -0.36
CA ASP A 49 -1.21 6.83 1.08
C ASP A 49 -2.17 7.82 1.75
N THR A 50 -2.83 7.36 2.80
CA THR A 50 -3.57 8.22 3.72
C THR A 50 -3.41 7.71 5.16
N THR A 51 -3.34 8.64 6.11
CA THR A 51 -3.25 8.31 7.54
C THR A 51 -4.63 8.19 8.15
N THR A 52 -4.76 7.32 9.14
CA THR A 52 -5.96 7.25 10.00
C THR A 52 -5.66 7.94 11.32
N THR A 53 -6.64 8.66 11.85
CA THR A 53 -6.54 9.29 13.17
C THR A 53 -7.46 8.63 14.18
N ASP A 54 -7.08 8.70 15.46
CA ASP A 54 -7.99 8.41 16.57
C ASP A 54 -8.88 9.62 16.90
N ASP A 55 -9.63 9.52 18.01
CA ASP A 55 -10.53 10.56 18.53
C ASP A 55 -9.80 11.77 19.10
N THR A 56 -8.49 11.68 19.33
CA THR A 56 -7.62 12.80 19.72
C THR A 56 -7.00 13.54 18.53
N GLY A 57 -7.16 12.99 17.32
CA GLY A 57 -6.51 13.47 16.11
C GLY A 57 -5.08 12.95 15.93
N ALA A 58 -4.62 12.04 16.79
CA ALA A 58 -3.30 11.42 16.64
C ALA A 58 -3.31 10.45 15.47
N THR A 59 -2.24 10.46 14.66
CA THR A 59 -2.07 9.48 13.59
C THR A 59 -1.73 8.11 14.17
N ILE A 60 -2.59 7.12 13.92
CA ILE A 60 -2.49 5.76 14.49
C ILE A 60 -2.27 4.66 13.44
N GLY A 61 -2.37 5.00 12.16
CA GLY A 61 -2.28 4.01 11.10
C GLY A 61 -2.07 4.64 9.74
N MET A 62 -1.74 3.79 8.77
CA MET A 62 -1.58 4.16 7.37
C MET A 62 -2.27 3.16 6.48
N ILE A 63 -3.02 3.69 5.52
CA ILE A 63 -3.65 2.94 4.44
C ILE A 63 -2.89 3.26 3.17
N ARG A 64 -2.39 2.22 2.48
CA ARG A 64 -1.74 2.34 1.18
C ARG A 64 -2.57 1.63 0.11
N VAL A 65 -2.84 2.32 -0.97
CA VAL A 65 -3.57 1.80 -2.13
C VAL A 65 -2.62 1.67 -3.32
N LEU A 66 -2.54 0.47 -3.89
CA LEU A 66 -1.77 0.14 -5.08
C LEU A 66 -2.73 -0.12 -6.25
N THR A 67 -2.64 0.71 -7.30
CA THR A 67 -3.31 0.44 -8.58
C THR A 67 -2.32 -0.16 -9.57
N TYR A 68 -2.67 -1.28 -10.19
CA TYR A 68 -1.74 -2.05 -11.01
C TYR A 68 -2.39 -2.75 -12.21
N GLU A 69 -1.58 -3.05 -13.21
CA GLU A 69 -1.94 -3.79 -14.42
C GLU A 69 -1.55 -5.28 -14.27
N THR A 70 -2.46 -6.18 -14.65
CA THR A 70 -2.24 -7.64 -14.71
C THR A 70 -2.26 -8.16 -16.12
#